data_AF-A0A7V2IPA6-F1
#
_entry.id   AF-A0A7V2IPA6-F1
#
_cell.length_a   1.000
_cell.length_b   1.000
_cell.length_c   1.000
_cell.angle_alpha   90.00
_cell.angle_beta   90.00
_cell.angle_gamma   90.00
#
_symmetry.space_group_name_H-M   'P 1'
#
loop_
_entity.id
_entity.type
_entity.pdbx_description
1 polymer ?
#
loop_
_entity_poly.entity_id
_entity_poly.type
_entity_poly.pdbx_seq_one_letter_code
_entity_poly.pdbx_strand_id
1 'polypeptide(L)'
;MNLYLSQFKRGWSHTAIYLLRTRSNEPAHERYAIYRMDYTPKQAAHYLHNLTTILAHRGAVSTPGRLAYAIPNQPATVHDLLLQKSHGTFALVLWGERFTGGADTITVNLGVRCMAVRVYDPTVGTSPMHTLTGVDSLTLVLSDHPVVVEVIR
;
A
#
# COMPACT_ATOMS: atom_id res chain seq x y z
N MET A 1 -7.58 2.01 3.14
CA MET A 1 -6.48 1.02 3.01
C MET A 1 -5.49 1.11 4.18
N ASN A 2 -5.13 2.31 4.63
CA ASN A 2 -4.20 2.55 5.75
C ASN A 2 -4.49 1.72 7.01
N LEU A 3 -5.76 1.65 7.44
CA LEU A 3 -6.16 0.83 8.59
C LEU A 3 -5.81 -0.66 8.40
N TYR A 4 -6.07 -1.22 7.22
CA TYR A 4 -5.76 -2.61 6.91
C TYR A 4 -4.24 -2.88 6.99
N LEU A 5 -3.42 -1.99 6.42
CA LEU A 5 -1.96 -2.07 6.49
C LEU A 5 -1.44 -1.87 7.92
N SER A 6 -2.03 -0.95 8.67
CA SER A 6 -1.67 -0.67 10.06
C SER A 6 -1.92 -1.87 10.96
N GLN A 7 -3.04 -2.56 10.78
CA GLN A 7 -3.33 -3.79 11.53
C GLN A 7 -2.33 -4.89 11.18
N PHE A 8 -1.98 -5.07 9.90
CA PHE A 8 -0.93 -6.01 9.53
C PHE A 8 0.43 -5.65 10.16
N LYS A 9 0.84 -4.38 10.07
CA LYS A 9 2.10 -3.87 10.67
C LYS A 9 2.17 -4.10 12.19
N ARG A 10 1.02 -4.08 12.87
CA ARG A 10 0.90 -4.37 14.31
C ARG A 10 0.95 -5.87 14.66
N GLY A 11 1.07 -6.76 13.68
CA GLY A 11 1.20 -8.21 13.89
C GLY A 11 -0.12 -8.97 13.96
N TRP A 12 -1.25 -8.35 13.55
CA TRP A 12 -2.52 -9.07 13.47
C TRP A 12 -2.47 -10.12 12.36
N SER A 13 -2.63 -11.40 12.72
CA SER A 13 -2.58 -12.51 11.75
C SER A 13 -3.82 -12.58 10.85
N HIS A 14 -4.96 -12.08 11.33
CA HIS A 14 -6.22 -12.06 10.59
C HIS A 14 -6.96 -10.74 10.86
N THR A 15 -7.52 -10.17 9.81
CA THR A 15 -8.40 -9.00 9.90
C THR A 15 -9.58 -9.19 8.95
N ALA A 16 -10.72 -8.58 9.27
CA ALA A 16 -11.90 -8.56 8.42
C ALA A 16 -12.32 -7.13 8.15
N ILE A 17 -12.59 -6.81 6.88
CA ILE A 17 -13.10 -5.50 6.48
C ILE A 17 -14.62 -5.55 6.56
N TYR A 18 -15.17 -4.80 7.51
CA TYR A 18 -16.60 -4.61 7.65
C TYR A 18 -17.04 -3.45 6.74
N LEU A 19 -17.84 -3.67 5.70
CA LEU A 19 -18.48 -4.94 5.29
C LEU A 19 -18.48 -5.14 3.77
N LEU A 20 -18.70 -6.38 3.32
CA LEU A 20 -18.73 -6.69 1.89
C LEU A 20 -19.89 -6.01 1.17
N ARG A 21 -21.13 -6.27 1.63
CA ARG A 21 -22.39 -5.76 1.06
C ARG A 21 -23.44 -5.65 2.18
N THR A 22 -24.26 -4.59 2.17
CA THR A 22 -25.32 -4.45 3.17
C THR A 22 -26.43 -5.49 3.02
N ARG A 23 -27.26 -5.62 4.05
CA ARG A 23 -28.51 -6.40 4.03
C ARG A 23 -29.67 -5.49 3.67
N SER A 24 -30.69 -6.02 3.00
CA SER A 24 -31.87 -5.25 2.57
C SER A 24 -32.65 -4.62 3.72
N ASN A 25 -32.64 -5.24 4.91
CA ASN A 25 -33.28 -4.73 6.11
C ASN A 25 -32.39 -3.76 6.94
N GLU A 26 -31.17 -3.46 6.49
CA GLU A 26 -30.23 -2.55 7.16
C GLU A 26 -29.61 -1.53 6.18
N PRO A 27 -30.43 -0.72 5.47
CA PRO A 27 -29.93 0.17 4.42
C PRO A 27 -28.91 1.21 4.92
N ALA A 28 -28.95 1.56 6.21
CA ALA A 28 -27.99 2.48 6.82
C ALA A 28 -26.54 1.96 6.81
N HIS A 29 -26.33 0.64 6.70
CA HIS A 29 -25.00 0.01 6.66
C HIS A 29 -24.36 0.06 5.25
N GLU A 30 -25.09 0.45 4.20
CA GLU A 30 -24.56 0.61 2.83
C GLU A 30 -23.34 1.54 2.76
N ARG A 31 -23.25 2.51 3.69
CA ARG A 31 -22.09 3.43 3.79
C ARG A 31 -20.78 2.70 4.08
N TYR A 32 -20.83 1.63 4.86
CA TYR A 32 -19.67 0.81 5.25
C TYR A 32 -19.41 -0.34 4.27
N ALA A 33 -20.35 -0.62 3.35
CA ALA A 33 -20.20 -1.65 2.34
C ALA A 33 -19.17 -1.27 1.27
N ILE A 34 -18.39 -2.26 0.80
CA ILE A 34 -17.48 -2.10 -0.36
C ILE A 34 -18.16 -2.43 -1.70
N TYR A 35 -19.29 -3.15 -1.69
CA TYR A 35 -20.19 -3.33 -2.84
C TYR A 35 -21.56 -2.73 -2.56
N ARG A 36 -22.23 -2.30 -3.63
CA ARG A 36 -23.66 -1.92 -3.59
C ARG A 36 -24.56 -3.15 -3.45
N MET A 37 -25.82 -2.92 -3.12
CA MET A 37 -26.85 -3.96 -3.04
C MET A 37 -27.07 -4.78 -4.32
N ASP A 38 -26.75 -4.23 -5.49
CA ASP A 38 -26.83 -4.92 -6.77
C ASP A 38 -25.52 -5.64 -7.16
N TYR A 39 -24.55 -5.72 -6.24
CA TYR A 39 -23.17 -6.20 -6.46
C TYR A 39 -22.30 -5.33 -7.38
N THR A 40 -22.73 -4.11 -7.71
CA THR A 40 -21.85 -3.15 -8.38
C THR A 40 -20.73 -2.73 -7.40
N PRO A 41 -19.43 -2.84 -7.76
CA PRO A 41 -18.34 -2.43 -6.88
C PRO A 41 -18.40 -0.92 -6.58
N LYS A 42 -18.10 -0.54 -5.34
CA LYS A 42 -17.81 0.86 -4.98
C LYS A 42 -16.32 1.10 -5.18
N GLN A 43 -15.92 2.38 -5.14
CA GLN A 43 -14.51 2.76 -5.30
C GLN A 43 -13.58 2.04 -4.30
N ALA A 44 -14.04 1.81 -3.07
CA ALA A 44 -13.30 1.05 -2.06
C ALA A 44 -12.99 -0.39 -2.49
N ALA A 45 -13.87 -1.06 -3.24
CA ALA A 45 -13.61 -2.40 -3.77
C ALA A 45 -12.50 -2.36 -4.84
N HIS A 46 -12.50 -1.37 -5.72
CA HIS A 46 -11.42 -1.19 -6.71
C HIS A 46 -10.08 -0.90 -6.03
N TYR A 47 -10.04 -0.01 -5.05
CA TYR A 47 -8.81 0.32 -4.33
C TYR A 47 -8.23 -0.88 -3.57
N LEU A 48 -9.08 -1.61 -2.85
CA LEU A 48 -8.64 -2.82 -2.15
C LEU A 48 -8.18 -3.89 -3.13
N HIS A 49 -8.91 -4.11 -4.22
CA HIS A 49 -8.50 -5.02 -5.29
C HIS A 49 -7.11 -4.64 -5.82
N ASN A 50 -6.91 -3.38 -6.22
CA ASN A 50 -5.64 -2.92 -6.77
C ASN A 50 -4.48 -3.14 -5.80
N LEU A 51 -4.63 -2.72 -4.54
CA LEU A 51 -3.60 -2.90 -3.50
C LEU A 51 -3.24 -4.38 -3.33
N THR A 52 -4.24 -5.24 -3.17
CA THR A 52 -4.00 -6.68 -2.99
C THR A 52 -3.43 -7.35 -4.24
N THR A 53 -3.78 -6.88 -5.44
CA THR A 53 -3.22 -7.36 -6.71
C THR A 53 -1.75 -6.95 -6.88
N ILE A 54 -1.40 -5.69 -6.57
CA ILE A 54 0.00 -5.20 -6.62
C ILE A 54 0.87 -6.00 -5.64
N LEU A 55 0.39 -6.21 -4.42
CA LEU A 55 1.09 -6.94 -3.37
C LEU A 55 1.01 -8.47 -3.50
N ALA A 56 0.19 -8.98 -4.42
CA ALA A 56 -0.01 -10.42 -4.58
C ALA A 56 1.32 -11.11 -4.87
N HIS A 57 1.57 -12.19 -4.14
CA HIS A 57 2.73 -13.04 -4.33
C HIS A 57 2.41 -14.48 -3.96
N ARG A 58 3.01 -15.43 -4.69
CA ARG A 58 2.88 -16.88 -4.41
C ARG A 58 4.14 -17.40 -3.73
N GLY A 59 3.96 -18.13 -2.63
CA GLY A 59 5.06 -18.71 -1.87
C GLY A 59 5.35 -17.92 -0.60
N ALA A 60 5.88 -18.62 0.40
CA ALA A 60 6.21 -18.04 1.69
C ALA A 60 7.66 -17.55 1.71
N VAL A 61 7.91 -16.50 2.48
CA VAL A 61 9.26 -16.06 2.85
C VAL A 61 9.46 -16.43 4.31
N SER A 62 10.24 -17.48 4.57
CA SER A 62 10.48 -17.97 5.95
C SER A 62 11.25 -16.96 6.80
N THR A 63 12.16 -16.21 6.17
CA THR A 63 12.93 -15.16 6.84
C THR A 63 13.16 -14.03 5.85
N PRO A 64 12.39 -12.93 5.93
CA PRO A 64 12.59 -11.79 5.05
C PRO A 64 13.98 -11.19 5.18
N GLY A 65 14.57 -10.81 4.05
CA GLY A 65 15.78 -10.01 4.01
C GLY A 65 15.56 -8.59 4.52
N ARG A 66 16.63 -7.79 4.52
CA ARG A 66 16.59 -6.39 4.91
C ARG A 66 16.86 -5.48 3.72
N LEU A 67 16.13 -4.36 3.66
CA LEU A 67 16.47 -3.21 2.85
C LEU A 67 16.88 -2.09 3.82
N ALA A 68 18.08 -1.55 3.68
CA ALA A 68 18.59 -0.49 4.56
C ALA A 68 18.02 0.89 4.17
N TYR A 69 16.70 0.96 3.94
CA TYR A 69 16.05 2.20 3.56
C TYR A 69 15.94 3.15 4.74
N ALA A 70 15.89 4.44 4.44
CA ALA A 70 15.63 5.49 5.41
C ALA A 70 14.73 6.56 4.81
N ILE A 71 13.92 7.20 5.66
CA ILE A 71 13.08 8.35 5.30
C ILE A 71 13.57 9.51 6.18
N PRO A 72 14.57 10.30 5.72
CA PRO A 72 15.06 11.42 6.51
C PRO A 72 13.94 12.41 6.83
N ASN A 73 13.89 12.87 8.08
CA ASN A 73 12.84 13.78 8.56
C ASN A 73 11.42 13.25 8.30
N GLN A 74 11.21 11.93 8.43
CA GLN A 74 9.90 11.29 8.25
C GLN A 74 8.81 12.03 9.04
N PRO A 75 7.80 12.60 8.35
CA PRO A 75 6.67 13.23 9.03
C PRO A 75 5.95 12.22 9.92
N ALA A 76 5.40 12.68 11.05
CA ALA A 76 4.67 11.80 11.98
C ALA A 76 3.42 11.16 11.36
N THR A 77 2.89 11.76 10.30
CA THR A 77 1.78 11.28 9.47
C THR A 77 2.20 10.21 8.47
N VAL A 78 3.49 10.01 8.23
CA VAL A 78 4.00 9.04 7.27
C VAL A 78 4.33 7.74 7.97
N HIS A 79 3.86 6.65 7.39
CA HIS A 79 4.07 5.29 7.84
C HIS A 79 4.57 4.42 6.69
N ASP A 80 5.25 3.35 7.06
CA ASP A 80 5.98 2.47 6.16
C ASP A 80 5.81 0.99 6.54
N LEU A 81 5.87 0.09 5.58
CA LEU A 81 5.84 -1.35 5.80
C LEU A 81 6.69 -2.02 4.72
N LEU A 82 7.81 -2.63 5.13
CA LEU A 82 8.66 -3.41 4.23
C LEU A 82 8.15 -4.85 4.16
N LEU A 83 7.79 -5.27 2.95
CA LEU A 83 7.43 -6.65 2.60
C LEU A 83 8.46 -7.23 1.64
N GLN A 84 8.53 -8.55 1.54
CA GLN A 84 9.38 -9.23 0.57
C GLN A 84 8.61 -10.35 -0.15
N LYS A 85 8.75 -10.40 -1.46
CA LYS A 85 8.32 -11.52 -2.31
C LYS A 85 9.37 -12.63 -2.27
N SER A 86 8.97 -13.89 -2.46
CA SER A 86 9.87 -15.06 -2.37
C SER A 86 10.98 -15.09 -3.42
N HIS A 87 10.84 -14.36 -4.52
CA HIS A 87 11.90 -14.16 -5.51
C HIS A 87 12.84 -12.98 -5.17
N GLY A 88 12.78 -12.45 -3.95
CA GLY A 88 13.74 -11.48 -3.42
C GLY A 88 13.40 -10.01 -3.63
N THR A 89 12.37 -9.68 -4.43
CA THR A 89 11.88 -8.30 -4.61
C THR A 89 11.25 -7.79 -3.32
N PHE A 90 11.65 -6.59 -2.90
CA PHE A 90 11.00 -5.92 -1.78
C PHE A 90 9.80 -5.11 -2.27
N ALA A 91 8.76 -5.02 -1.46
CA ALA A 91 7.66 -4.07 -1.63
C ALA A 91 7.62 -3.18 -0.38
N LEU A 92 8.07 -1.94 -0.53
CA LEU A 92 7.98 -0.93 0.50
C LEU A 92 6.65 -0.18 0.32
N VAL A 93 5.71 -0.45 1.21
CA VAL A 93 4.40 0.23 1.23
C VAL A 93 4.53 1.46 2.12
N LEU A 94 4.22 2.64 1.60
CA LEU A 94 4.29 3.91 2.32
C LEU A 94 2.93 4.58 2.27
N TRP A 95 2.47 5.17 3.37
CA TRP A 95 1.21 5.91 3.37
C TRP A 95 1.29 7.12 4.29
N GLY A 96 0.55 8.16 3.93
CA GLY A 96 0.31 9.32 4.78
C GLY A 96 -1.06 9.24 5.46
N GLU A 97 -1.20 9.92 6.59
CA GLU A 97 -2.47 10.11 7.31
C GLU A 97 -2.97 11.56 7.19
N ARG A 98 -2.79 12.21 6.02
CA ARG A 98 -3.31 13.56 5.74
C ARG A 98 -4.80 13.55 5.38
N PHE A 99 -5.64 12.94 6.23
CA PHE A 99 -7.07 12.75 5.98
C PHE A 99 -7.90 14.05 5.95
N THR A 100 -7.37 15.16 6.49
CA THR A 100 -7.98 16.49 6.40
C THR A 100 -7.57 17.27 5.15
N GLY A 101 -6.78 16.67 4.26
CA GLY A 101 -6.21 17.31 3.07
C GLY A 101 -4.73 17.71 3.23
N GLY A 102 -4.12 18.00 2.08
CA GLY A 102 -2.68 18.26 1.95
C GLY A 102 -1.87 17.01 1.62
N ALA A 103 -0.55 17.17 1.55
CA ALA A 103 0.37 16.08 1.28
C ALA A 103 1.74 16.35 1.92
N ASP A 104 2.47 15.27 2.17
CA ASP A 104 3.85 15.27 2.62
C ASP A 104 4.76 14.88 1.45
N THR A 105 5.73 15.73 1.11
CA THR A 105 6.81 15.36 0.21
C THR A 105 7.93 14.72 1.01
N ILE A 106 8.25 13.46 0.73
CA ILE A 106 9.32 12.71 1.39
C ILE A 106 10.37 12.25 0.39
N THR A 107 11.60 12.08 0.87
CA THR A 107 12.65 11.35 0.17
C THR A 107 12.84 10.00 0.84
N VAL A 108 12.80 8.93 0.04
CA VAL A 108 13.13 7.57 0.48
C VAL A 108 14.53 7.26 -0.04
N ASN A 109 15.49 7.12 0.87
CA ASN A 109 16.81 6.61 0.56
C ASN A 109 16.74 5.08 0.59
N LEU A 110 17.16 4.39 -0.48
CA LEU A 110 17.07 2.93 -0.61
C LEU A 110 18.27 2.20 -0.01
N GLY A 111 19.33 2.93 0.36
CA GLY A 111 20.55 2.40 0.97
C GLY A 111 21.46 1.62 0.02
N VAL A 112 21.00 1.36 -1.21
CA VAL A 112 21.75 0.72 -2.29
C VAL A 112 21.24 1.24 -3.63
N ARG A 113 22.10 1.27 -4.65
CA ARG A 113 21.68 1.54 -6.01
C ARG A 113 20.91 0.33 -6.55
N CYS A 114 19.63 0.51 -6.85
CA CYS A 114 18.75 -0.55 -7.30
C CYS A 114 18.71 -0.66 -8.83
N MET A 115 18.71 -1.88 -9.37
CA MET A 115 18.49 -2.13 -10.80
C MET A 115 17.19 -1.49 -11.30
N ALA A 116 16.09 -1.68 -10.58
CA ALA A 116 14.80 -1.08 -10.92
C ALA A 116 13.94 -0.79 -9.69
N VAL A 117 13.21 0.31 -9.74
CA VAL A 117 12.21 0.72 -8.75
C VAL A 117 10.90 1.01 -9.47
N ARG A 118 9.80 0.40 -9.05
CA ARG A 118 8.48 0.61 -9.63
C ARG A 118 7.54 1.20 -8.59
N VAL A 119 6.88 2.29 -8.93
CA VAL A 119 5.97 3.01 -8.04
C VAL A 119 4.53 2.76 -8.50
N TYR A 120 3.67 2.37 -7.57
CA TYR A 120 2.27 2.07 -7.82
C TYR A 120 1.37 2.88 -6.89
N ASP A 121 0.29 3.42 -7.43
CA ASP A 121 -0.82 3.99 -6.67
C ASP A 121 -2.05 3.10 -6.84
N PRO A 122 -2.46 2.34 -5.80
CA PRO A 122 -3.66 1.51 -5.82
C PRO A 122 -4.96 2.29 -6.08
N THR A 123 -4.96 3.61 -5.93
CA THR A 123 -6.12 4.45 -6.25
C THR A 123 -6.25 4.74 -7.74
N VAL A 124 -5.16 4.58 -8.50
CA VAL A 124 -5.12 4.78 -9.95
C VAL A 124 -5.32 3.46 -10.70
N GLY A 125 -4.65 2.39 -10.26
CA GLY A 125 -4.73 1.09 -10.95
C GLY A 125 -3.73 0.06 -10.43
N THR A 126 -3.49 -0.98 -11.21
CA THR A 126 -2.54 -2.07 -10.89
C THR A 126 -1.21 -1.98 -11.64
N SER A 127 -1.10 -1.07 -12.61
CA SER A 127 0.13 -0.86 -13.37
C SER A 127 1.06 0.12 -12.66
N PRO A 128 2.39 0.01 -12.83
CA PRO A 128 3.32 1.00 -12.31
C PRO A 128 3.02 2.38 -12.92
N MET A 129 2.97 3.42 -12.10
CA MET A 129 2.93 4.81 -12.55
C MET A 129 4.30 5.28 -13.03
N HIS A 130 5.34 4.84 -12.35
CA HIS A 130 6.72 5.16 -12.67
C HIS A 130 7.60 3.92 -12.57
N THR A 131 8.57 3.83 -13.48
CA THR A 131 9.67 2.86 -13.40
C THR A 131 10.98 3.64 -13.49
N LEU A 132 11.80 3.55 -12.44
CA LEU A 132 13.10 4.19 -12.33
C LEU A 132 14.18 3.10 -12.39
N THR A 133 15.32 3.38 -13.00
CA THR A 133 16.43 2.43 -13.12
C THR A 133 17.71 3.05 -12.58
N GLY A 134 18.53 2.23 -11.92
CA GLY A 134 19.79 2.70 -11.34
C GLY A 134 19.58 3.87 -10.38
N VAL A 135 18.58 3.81 -9.49
CA VAL A 135 18.37 4.86 -8.48
C VAL A 135 18.70 4.31 -7.09
N ASP A 136 19.20 5.16 -6.22
CA ASP A 136 19.45 4.87 -4.80
C ASP A 136 18.49 5.62 -3.87
N SER A 137 17.63 6.46 -4.44
CA SER A 137 16.65 7.27 -3.74
C SER A 137 15.50 7.63 -4.68
N LEU A 138 14.35 7.97 -4.08
CA LEU A 138 13.20 8.51 -4.82
C LEU A 138 12.42 9.49 -3.94
N THR A 139 11.81 10.49 -4.57
CA THR A 139 10.90 11.43 -3.92
C THR A 139 9.47 10.99 -4.14
N LEU A 140 8.66 11.01 -3.09
CA LEU A 140 7.24 10.66 -3.12
C LEU A 140 6.42 11.78 -2.48
N VAL A 141 5.21 11.95 -2.97
CA VAL A 141 4.19 12.81 -2.37
C VAL A 141 3.12 11.89 -1.79
N LEU A 142 2.94 11.93 -0.47
CA LEU A 142 1.99 11.08 0.25
C LEU A 142 0.86 11.91 0.84
N SER A 143 -0.39 11.53 0.57
CA SER A 143 -1.58 12.17 1.14
C SER A 143 -2.24 11.27 2.20
N ASP A 144 -3.28 10.55 1.81
CA ASP A 144 -4.26 9.86 2.65
C ASP A 144 -4.45 8.38 2.25
N HIS A 145 -3.62 7.90 1.31
CA HIS A 145 -3.66 6.55 0.77
C HIS A 145 -2.23 5.99 0.60
N PRO A 146 -2.08 4.65 0.50
CA PRO A 146 -0.79 4.03 0.34
C PRO A 146 -0.29 4.12 -1.10
N VAL A 147 1.02 4.25 -1.23
CA VAL A 147 1.81 4.02 -2.43
C VAL A 147 2.66 2.78 -2.20
N VAL A 148 2.82 1.93 -3.22
CA VAL A 148 3.69 0.75 -3.17
C VAL A 148 4.92 1.01 -4.03
N VAL A 149 6.10 0.80 -3.44
CA VAL A 149 7.39 0.87 -4.13
C VAL A 149 7.98 -0.53 -4.20
N GLU A 150 7.96 -1.15 -5.38
CA GLU A 150 8.73 -2.37 -5.60
C GLU A 150 10.20 -2.02 -5.84
N VAL A 151 11.09 -2.70 -5.12
CA VAL A 151 12.54 -2.50 -5.18
C VAL A 151 13.20 -3.78 -5.64
N ILE A 152 13.80 -3.71 -6.84
CA ILE A 152 14.58 -4.77 -7.47
C ILE A 152 16.04 -4.33 -7.41
N ARG A 153 16.82 -5.04 -6.60
CA ARG A 153 18.24 -4.74 -6.39
C ARG A 153 19.08 -5.27 -7.52
#